data_AF-A0A954WN73-F1
#
_entry.id   AF-A0A954WN73-F1
#
_cell.length_a   1.000
_cell.length_b   1.000
_cell.length_c   1.000
_cell.angle_alpha   90.00
_cell.angle_beta   90.00
_cell.angle_gamma   90.00
#
_symmetry.space_group_name_H-M   'P 1'
#
loop_
_entity.id
_entity.type
_entity.pdbx_description
1 polymer ?
#
loop_
_entity_poly.entity_id
_entity_poly.type
_entity_poly.pdbx_seq_one_letter_code
_entity_poly.pdbx_strand_id
1 'polypeptide(L)'
;MSFSLRAFDMAAPFTRRFAYLLTVLIGLLVVFEFPADANETERALNYVVDLSDAKNHYVTVTMSTPVSGERTTLMMAVWTPGSYLVREYARHLDSLVVVDENNQPLDVEKTRKNRWQVNTNGASGLRLSYRLYCNEMSVRTNWAGAEFAVLNGAPTFLTIPDRRDQPHIVELKLPRGWQRSATSLAQFEKRSQVYRAARFDELVDSPIVAGKLTVFPFDAGGVTHQLVNIGDGDYWDGTSAAVDLKRIVEAHQAFWGVTPYNRYLFLNAICETRGGLEHDFSTLIMTSRWSFRDKKKYRDWLSLASHEFFHTWNVRRLRPKALHEYDYENEVYTSSLWIAEGVTSYYQDVLLSRAGLIDQKEYLRRLSESIRSVQQNAGRMKQSLSSSSFDTWIKFYRPDENALNTRISYYRKGCVAAFLLDAKIRKLSGGHESLDDVMRRLYRDHVQAGYAPDDFRRICSEVATTNLSDWFGAVVDSTDELNYAETLALYGLEFCSETDARQPAKPNSDSTPDTSADGDNAENKTPKRWLGFDGLSPVSRVHANSPATEAGIHTDDEVLAIDGFRVTKETLEERLQQFDIGDSVQLLISRRGKIITKELKLAEQPKQDWSLRVMATPSDQQQTHLKNWLGPVAN
;
A
#
# COMPACT_ATOMS: atom_id res chain seq x y z
N MET A 1 41.92 -58.06 -47.69
CA MET A 1 42.20 -59.48 -47.36
C MET A 1 42.55 -59.56 -45.89
N SER A 2 41.92 -60.51 -45.21
CA SER A 2 41.90 -60.72 -43.77
C SER A 2 43.17 -61.41 -43.25
N PHE A 3 43.30 -61.42 -41.91
CA PHE A 3 44.15 -62.26 -41.04
C PHE A 3 45.65 -61.88 -40.96
N SER A 4 46.37 -62.04 -39.85
CA SER A 4 46.08 -62.27 -38.42
C SER A 4 47.44 -62.50 -37.73
N LEU A 5 47.54 -62.04 -36.48
CA LEU A 5 48.43 -62.48 -35.38
C LEU A 5 49.96 -62.37 -35.56
N ARG A 6 50.59 -61.56 -34.69
CA ARG A 6 51.25 -62.11 -33.48
C ARG A 6 51.41 -61.03 -32.40
N ALA A 7 51.14 -61.43 -31.17
CA ALA A 7 51.14 -60.65 -29.95
C ALA A 7 52.56 -60.44 -29.39
N PHE A 8 52.75 -59.34 -28.65
CA PHE A 8 53.75 -59.25 -27.59
C PHE A 8 53.24 -58.39 -26.44
N ASP A 9 53.51 -58.90 -25.25
CA ASP A 9 53.06 -58.50 -23.93
C ASP A 9 53.72 -57.22 -23.36
N MET A 10 52.92 -56.50 -22.57
CA MET A 10 53.14 -56.12 -21.14
C MET A 10 52.87 -54.62 -20.84
N ALA A 11 51.94 -54.42 -19.90
CA ALA A 11 51.27 -53.17 -19.60
C ALA A 11 51.68 -52.51 -18.27
N ALA A 12 51.74 -51.17 -18.31
CA ALA A 12 51.45 -50.10 -17.34
C ALA A 12 51.54 -50.30 -15.80
N PRO A 13 52.12 -49.31 -15.07
CA PRO A 13 51.78 -48.96 -13.70
C PRO A 13 50.86 -47.70 -13.68
N PHE A 14 49.95 -47.49 -12.73
CA PHE A 14 50.24 -47.08 -11.35
C PHE A 14 49.01 -47.28 -10.45
N THR A 15 49.24 -47.78 -9.23
CA THR A 15 48.24 -47.93 -8.17
C THR A 15 48.66 -47.18 -6.90
N ARG A 16 47.66 -46.51 -6.29
CA ARG A 16 47.32 -46.37 -4.86
C ARG A 16 48.38 -45.93 -3.83
N ARG A 17 48.05 -44.83 -3.11
CA ARG A 17 47.95 -44.63 -1.64
C ARG A 17 47.58 -43.14 -1.44
N PHE A 18 46.50 -42.74 -0.76
CA PHE A 18 46.29 -42.76 0.70
C PHE A 18 44.80 -42.57 1.04
N ALA A 19 44.42 -43.01 2.24
CA ALA A 19 43.05 -43.15 2.73
C ALA A 19 42.70 -42.17 3.86
N TYR A 20 41.39 -41.96 4.08
CA TYR A 20 40.70 -41.36 5.24
C TYR A 20 40.97 -39.85 5.47
N LEU A 21 40.00 -38.93 5.45
CA LEU A 21 38.77 -38.86 6.24
C LEU A 21 37.77 -37.89 5.55
N LEU A 22 36.55 -38.36 5.32
CA LEU A 22 35.44 -37.62 4.74
C LEU A 22 34.66 -36.95 5.88
N THR A 23 34.90 -35.67 6.14
CA THR A 23 34.02 -34.86 7.00
C THR A 23 32.97 -34.20 6.10
N VAL A 24 31.84 -34.88 5.91
CA VAL A 24 30.64 -34.28 5.34
C VAL A 24 30.11 -33.28 6.36
N LEU A 25 30.24 -31.98 6.08
CA LEU A 25 29.55 -30.94 6.81
C LEU A 25 28.08 -30.99 6.38
N ILE A 26 27.29 -31.83 7.05
CA ILE A 26 25.83 -31.73 7.02
C ILE A 26 25.50 -30.44 7.75
N GLY A 27 25.11 -29.40 7.01
CA GLY A 27 24.50 -28.21 7.59
C GLY A 27 23.20 -28.64 8.28
N LEU A 28 23.22 -28.69 9.61
CA LEU A 28 22.02 -28.84 10.41
C LEU A 28 21.13 -27.61 10.17
N LEU A 29 20.05 -27.82 9.43
CA LEU A 29 18.84 -27.03 9.52
C LEU A 29 18.27 -27.24 10.93
N VAL A 30 18.71 -26.45 11.90
CA VAL A 30 18.02 -26.36 13.20
C VAL A 30 16.81 -25.47 12.96
N VAL A 31 15.73 -26.07 12.47
CA VAL A 31 14.39 -25.55 12.74
C VAL A 31 14.21 -25.72 14.24
N PHE A 32 14.09 -24.63 14.99
CA PHE A 32 13.55 -24.71 16.35
C PHE A 32 12.07 -25.11 16.23
N GLU A 33 11.81 -26.41 16.04
CA GLU A 33 10.51 -27.03 16.28
C GLU A 33 10.34 -27.07 17.80
N PHE A 34 9.59 -26.12 18.36
CA PHE A 34 9.05 -26.30 19.71
C PHE A 34 7.89 -27.31 19.59
N PRO A 35 7.97 -28.50 20.19
CA PRO A 35 6.76 -29.28 20.42
C PRO A 35 5.79 -28.39 21.20
N ALA A 36 4.53 -28.31 20.76
CA ALA A 36 3.50 -27.60 21.51
C ALA A 36 3.50 -28.14 22.94
N ASP A 37 3.80 -27.28 23.90
CA ASP A 37 3.83 -27.66 25.30
C ASP A 37 2.38 -27.97 25.70
N ALA A 38 2.10 -29.07 26.41
CA ALA A 38 0.73 -29.41 26.81
C ALA A 38 0.07 -28.28 27.63
N ASN A 39 0.92 -27.48 28.31
CA ASN A 39 0.59 -26.25 29.05
C ASN A 39 0.10 -25.09 28.15
N GLU A 40 0.46 -25.10 26.87
CA GLU A 40 0.18 -24.03 25.92
C GLU A 40 -1.26 -24.10 25.41
N THR A 41 -1.72 -25.30 25.08
CA THR A 41 -3.12 -25.56 24.69
C THR A 41 -4.08 -25.25 25.84
N GLU A 42 -3.67 -25.48 27.09
CA GLU A 42 -4.43 -25.13 28.28
C GLU A 42 -4.62 -23.62 28.44
N ARG A 43 -3.66 -22.78 28.04
CA ARG A 43 -3.75 -21.32 28.19
C ARG A 43 -4.25 -20.60 26.93
N ALA A 44 -4.33 -21.28 25.79
CA ALA A 44 -4.70 -20.65 24.53
C ALA A 44 -6.17 -20.20 24.46
N LEU A 45 -6.42 -19.26 23.57
CA LEU A 45 -7.77 -18.98 23.07
C LEU A 45 -7.97 -19.81 21.80
N ASN A 46 -8.89 -20.78 21.86
CA ASN A 46 -9.13 -21.72 20.77
C ASN A 46 -10.34 -21.29 19.95
N TYR A 47 -10.14 -21.00 18.68
CA TYR A 47 -11.15 -20.54 17.73
C TYR A 47 -11.47 -21.63 16.72
N VAL A 48 -12.76 -21.84 16.47
CA VAL A 48 -13.28 -22.58 15.33
C VAL A 48 -14.04 -21.59 14.45
N VAL A 49 -13.54 -21.36 13.24
CA VAL A 49 -14.15 -20.49 12.23
C VAL A 49 -14.89 -21.36 11.22
N ASP A 50 -16.21 -21.36 11.30
CA ASP A 50 -17.08 -22.15 10.44
C ASP A 50 -17.57 -21.32 9.26
N LEU A 51 -17.10 -21.69 8.07
CA LEU A 51 -17.41 -21.05 6.81
C LEU A 51 -18.56 -21.75 6.06
N SER A 52 -19.22 -22.75 6.64
CA SER A 52 -20.26 -23.54 5.98
C SER A 52 -21.43 -22.71 5.40
N ASP A 53 -21.67 -21.52 5.95
CA ASP A 53 -22.70 -20.58 5.49
C ASP A 53 -22.14 -19.37 4.69
N ALA A 54 -20.90 -19.47 4.21
CA ALA A 54 -20.23 -18.40 3.45
C ALA A 54 -21.02 -17.93 2.22
N LYS A 55 -21.80 -18.82 1.58
CA LYS A 55 -22.68 -18.46 0.45
C LYS A 55 -23.74 -17.40 0.79
N ASN A 56 -24.10 -17.27 2.07
CA ASN A 56 -25.03 -16.26 2.58
C ASN A 56 -24.30 -15.11 3.28
N HIS A 57 -22.97 -15.01 3.08
CA HIS A 57 -22.10 -14.03 3.70
C HIS A 57 -22.01 -14.13 5.22
N TYR A 58 -22.23 -15.33 5.80
CA TYR A 58 -22.10 -15.53 7.23
C TYR A 58 -20.93 -16.44 7.58
N VAL A 59 -20.25 -16.06 8.67
CA VAL A 59 -19.21 -16.86 9.31
C VAL A 59 -19.57 -17.01 10.78
N THR A 60 -19.56 -18.25 11.27
CA THR A 60 -19.77 -18.52 12.70
C THR A 60 -18.42 -18.77 13.35
N VAL A 61 -18.11 -18.04 14.42
CA VAL A 61 -16.86 -18.23 15.17
C VAL A 61 -17.22 -18.72 16.58
N THR A 62 -16.63 -19.84 16.98
CA THR A 62 -16.68 -20.33 18.36
C THR A 62 -15.31 -20.16 18.99
N MET A 63 -15.23 -19.46 20.12
CA MET A 63 -14.00 -19.34 20.92
C MET A 63 -14.19 -20.08 22.25
N SER A 64 -13.22 -20.90 22.64
CA SER A 64 -13.17 -21.58 23.94
C SER A 64 -11.85 -21.29 24.65
N THR A 65 -11.91 -21.02 25.96
CA THR A 65 -10.72 -20.76 26.78
C THR A 65 -11.04 -20.95 28.26
N PRO A 66 -10.10 -21.36 29.12
CA PRO A 66 -10.34 -21.32 30.57
C PRO A 66 -10.52 -19.88 31.04
N VAL A 67 -11.27 -19.69 32.12
CA VAL A 67 -11.43 -18.39 32.78
C VAL A 67 -11.32 -18.56 34.29
N SER A 68 -11.09 -17.47 34.99
CA SER A 68 -11.08 -17.45 36.46
C SER A 68 -11.72 -16.17 36.97
N GLY A 69 -12.30 -16.24 38.17
CA GLY A 69 -13.02 -15.14 38.80
C GLY A 69 -14.50 -15.06 38.41
N GLU A 70 -15.14 -14.01 38.88
CA GLU A 70 -16.59 -13.77 38.73
C GLU A 70 -16.97 -13.10 37.41
N ARG A 71 -15.97 -12.52 36.72
CA ARG A 71 -16.18 -11.65 35.55
C ARG A 71 -15.04 -11.75 34.55
N THR A 72 -15.38 -11.66 33.26
CA THR A 72 -14.41 -11.55 32.17
C THR A 72 -14.89 -10.55 31.12
N THR A 73 -13.97 -9.78 30.53
CA THR A 73 -14.31 -8.82 29.47
C THR A 73 -13.90 -9.36 28.10
N LEU A 74 -14.80 -9.22 27.14
CA LEU A 74 -14.55 -9.49 25.72
C LEU A 74 -14.35 -8.17 24.97
N MET A 75 -13.51 -8.19 23.94
CA MET A 75 -13.23 -7.03 23.08
C MET A 75 -13.12 -7.46 21.62
N MET A 76 -13.66 -6.62 20.74
CA MET A 76 -13.37 -6.63 19.30
C MET A 76 -12.63 -5.34 18.94
N ALA A 77 -11.64 -5.43 18.04
CA ALA A 77 -10.95 -4.25 17.55
C ALA A 77 -11.93 -3.32 16.82
N VAL A 78 -11.64 -2.01 16.79
CA VAL A 78 -12.46 -1.02 16.06
C VAL A 78 -11.79 -0.55 14.76
N TRP A 79 -10.52 -0.89 14.57
CA TRP A 79 -9.71 -0.58 13.39
C TRP A 79 -8.62 -1.65 13.21
N THR A 80 -7.85 -1.58 12.12
CA THR A 80 -6.74 -2.49 11.82
C THR A 80 -5.48 -1.70 11.46
N PRO A 81 -4.28 -2.08 11.94
CA PRO A 81 -3.00 -1.54 11.50
C PRO A 81 -2.89 -1.47 9.97
N GLY A 82 -2.22 -0.43 9.47
CA GLY A 82 -2.18 -0.08 8.03
C GLY A 82 -3.44 0.62 7.51
N SER A 83 -4.49 0.75 8.34
CA SER A 83 -5.68 1.49 7.94
C SER A 83 -6.32 2.31 9.04
N TYR A 84 -5.84 3.55 9.16
CA TYR A 84 -6.12 4.55 10.19
C TYR A 84 -7.53 5.15 10.12
N LEU A 85 -8.54 4.30 10.27
CA LEU A 85 -9.96 4.63 10.34
C LEU A 85 -10.66 3.69 11.31
N VAL A 86 -11.37 4.28 12.28
CA VAL A 86 -12.33 3.54 13.12
C VAL A 86 -13.52 3.09 12.25
N ARG A 87 -13.68 1.77 12.12
CA ARG A 87 -14.70 1.09 11.28
C ARG A 87 -15.82 0.42 12.07
N GLU A 88 -15.67 0.32 13.39
CA GLU A 88 -16.64 -0.30 14.29
C GLU A 88 -17.02 -1.73 13.87
N TYR A 89 -16.04 -2.63 13.77
CA TYR A 89 -16.26 -3.99 13.24
C TYR A 89 -17.36 -4.77 13.99
N ALA A 90 -17.59 -4.46 15.26
CA ALA A 90 -18.68 -5.01 16.07
C ALA A 90 -20.08 -4.79 15.47
N ARG A 91 -20.25 -3.87 14.51
CA ARG A 91 -21.52 -3.68 13.77
C ARG A 91 -21.88 -4.88 12.87
N HIS A 92 -20.92 -5.75 12.56
CA HIS A 92 -21.13 -6.98 11.78
C HIS A 92 -21.49 -8.19 12.65
N LEU A 93 -21.47 -8.05 13.97
CA LEU A 93 -21.84 -9.08 14.92
C LEU A 93 -23.37 -9.22 14.93
N ASP A 94 -23.88 -10.31 14.36
CA ASP A 94 -25.32 -10.62 14.26
C ASP A 94 -25.85 -11.21 15.57
N SER A 95 -25.04 -12.06 16.22
CA SER A 95 -25.40 -12.69 17.50
C SER A 95 -24.15 -13.01 18.31
N LEU A 96 -24.31 -13.06 19.64
CA LEU A 96 -23.29 -13.50 20.60
C LEU A 96 -23.97 -14.31 21.70
N VAL A 97 -23.57 -15.57 21.83
CA VAL A 97 -24.01 -16.48 22.89
C VAL A 97 -22.78 -16.91 23.67
N VAL A 98 -22.89 -16.92 24.99
CA VAL A 98 -21.80 -17.27 25.89
C VAL A 98 -22.30 -18.29 26.90
N VAL A 99 -21.56 -19.38 27.07
CA VAL A 99 -21.86 -20.47 28.00
C VAL A 99 -20.62 -20.87 28.79
N ASP A 100 -20.82 -21.51 29.94
CA ASP A 100 -19.76 -22.10 30.75
C ASP A 100 -19.27 -23.47 30.20
N GLU A 101 -18.36 -24.12 30.92
CA GLU A 101 -17.86 -25.47 30.61
C GLU A 101 -18.97 -26.54 30.56
N ASN A 102 -20.08 -26.33 31.28
CA ASN A 102 -21.23 -27.25 31.39
C ASN A 102 -22.37 -26.90 30.41
N ASN A 103 -22.14 -25.98 29.48
CA ASN A 103 -23.14 -25.45 28.53
C ASN A 103 -24.30 -24.67 29.17
N GLN A 104 -24.13 -24.16 30.39
CA GLN A 104 -25.09 -23.24 30.99
C GLN A 104 -24.87 -21.84 30.44
N PRO A 105 -25.95 -21.13 30.00
CA PRO A 105 -25.86 -19.74 29.56
C PRO A 105 -25.28 -18.84 30.65
N LEU A 106 -24.36 -17.97 30.26
CA LEU A 106 -23.82 -16.91 31.11
C LEU A 106 -24.43 -15.56 30.73
N ASP A 107 -24.57 -14.68 31.71
CA ASP A 107 -25.08 -13.33 31.49
C ASP A 107 -24.01 -12.44 30.84
N VAL A 108 -24.43 -11.67 29.83
CA VAL A 108 -23.55 -10.87 28.97
C VAL A 108 -24.14 -9.49 28.77
N GLU A 109 -23.40 -8.48 29.21
CA GLU A 109 -23.77 -7.07 29.04
C GLU A 109 -22.84 -6.39 28.05
N LYS A 110 -23.37 -5.75 27.01
CA LYS A 110 -22.57 -4.90 26.12
C LYS A 110 -22.30 -3.56 26.80
N THR A 111 -21.06 -3.32 27.23
CA THR A 111 -20.69 -2.14 28.02
C THR A 111 -20.25 -0.94 27.18
N ARG A 112 -19.78 -1.17 25.95
CA ARG A 112 -19.51 -0.14 24.94
C ARG A 112 -19.56 -0.72 23.53
N LYS A 113 -19.36 0.13 22.51
CA LYS A 113 -19.48 -0.23 21.08
C LYS A 113 -18.77 -1.53 20.70
N ASN A 114 -17.63 -1.82 21.32
CA ASN A 114 -16.73 -2.94 21.01
C ASN A 114 -16.36 -3.84 22.21
N ARG A 115 -17.07 -3.74 23.35
CA ARG A 115 -16.82 -4.59 24.53
C ARG A 115 -18.08 -5.16 25.16
N TRP A 116 -17.90 -6.33 25.76
CA TRP A 116 -18.92 -7.06 26.50
C TRP A 116 -18.35 -7.53 27.84
N GLN A 117 -19.13 -7.39 28.91
CA GLN A 117 -18.84 -7.93 30.22
C GLN A 117 -19.61 -9.24 30.38
N VAL A 118 -18.90 -10.33 30.66
CA VAL A 118 -19.48 -11.63 30.98
C VAL A 118 -19.43 -11.82 32.49
N ASN A 119 -20.55 -12.21 33.09
CA ASN A 119 -20.61 -12.69 34.48
C ASN A 119 -20.37 -14.21 34.46
N THR A 120 -19.18 -14.64 34.88
CA THR A 120 -18.77 -16.05 34.84
C THR A 120 -19.24 -16.84 36.05
N ASN A 121 -19.66 -16.19 37.14
CA ASN A 121 -20.14 -16.83 38.37
C ASN A 121 -19.19 -17.92 38.91
N GLY A 122 -17.88 -17.69 38.78
CA GLY A 122 -16.84 -18.65 39.18
C GLY A 122 -16.62 -19.84 38.24
N ALA A 123 -17.22 -19.85 37.04
CA ALA A 123 -16.97 -20.87 36.02
C ALA A 123 -15.47 -21.03 35.71
N SER A 124 -15.06 -22.26 35.42
CA SER A 124 -13.66 -22.59 35.09
C SER A 124 -13.35 -22.47 33.60
N GLY A 125 -14.37 -22.47 32.75
CA GLY A 125 -14.26 -22.37 31.30
C GLY A 125 -15.32 -21.46 30.68
N LEU A 126 -14.95 -20.86 29.56
CA LEU A 126 -15.82 -20.02 28.76
C LEU A 126 -15.87 -20.53 27.34
N ARG A 127 -17.06 -20.64 26.78
CA ARG A 127 -17.28 -20.84 25.35
C ARG A 127 -18.24 -19.80 24.82
N LEU A 128 -17.78 -19.02 23.84
CA LEU A 128 -18.61 -18.06 23.15
C LEU A 128 -18.77 -18.45 21.68
N SER A 129 -19.97 -18.26 21.16
CA SER A 129 -20.33 -18.50 19.76
C SER A 129 -20.98 -17.24 19.22
N TYR A 130 -20.48 -16.76 18.08
CA TYR A 130 -20.98 -15.55 17.46
C TYR A 130 -20.99 -15.66 15.95
N ARG A 131 -21.90 -14.92 15.32
CA ARG A 131 -22.07 -14.91 13.88
C ARG A 131 -21.71 -13.54 13.32
N LEU A 132 -20.93 -13.53 12.26
CA LEU A 132 -20.44 -12.34 11.57
C LEU A 132 -21.05 -12.26 10.17
N TYR A 133 -21.56 -11.09 9.80
CA TYR A 133 -21.96 -10.78 8.43
C TYR A 133 -20.77 -10.20 7.64
N CYS A 134 -20.26 -10.97 6.69
CA CYS A 134 -19.02 -10.76 5.95
C CYS A 134 -19.31 -10.49 4.45
N ASN A 135 -19.86 -9.32 4.14
CA ASN A 135 -20.21 -8.92 2.77
C ASN A 135 -19.48 -7.64 2.29
N GLU A 136 -18.25 -7.44 2.76
CA GLU A 136 -17.46 -6.26 2.39
C GLU A 136 -16.15 -6.67 1.73
N MET A 137 -16.10 -6.57 0.41
CA MET A 137 -14.91 -6.84 -0.40
C MET A 137 -13.88 -5.71 -0.23
N SER A 138 -13.05 -5.80 0.80
CA SER A 138 -11.90 -4.93 1.01
C SER A 138 -10.77 -5.67 1.70
N VAL A 139 -9.54 -5.19 1.52
CA VAL A 139 -8.35 -5.69 2.24
C VAL A 139 -8.37 -5.43 3.75
N ARG A 140 -9.42 -4.80 4.28
CA ARG A 140 -9.52 -4.30 5.67
C ARG A 140 -10.72 -4.83 6.44
N THR A 141 -11.56 -5.62 5.77
CA THR A 141 -12.86 -6.14 6.24
C THR A 141 -12.99 -7.59 5.83
N ASN A 142 -14.12 -8.23 6.14
CA ASN A 142 -14.34 -9.63 5.80
C ASN A 142 -15.26 -9.77 4.59
N TRP A 143 -14.88 -10.70 3.71
CA TRP A 143 -15.72 -11.23 2.65
C TRP A 143 -15.85 -12.74 2.83
N ALA A 144 -17.07 -13.25 2.80
CA ALA A 144 -17.37 -14.66 2.65
C ALA A 144 -18.42 -14.80 1.55
N GLY A 145 -18.14 -15.59 0.52
CA GLY A 145 -19.06 -15.87 -0.59
C GLY A 145 -19.13 -17.35 -0.88
N ALA A 146 -19.83 -17.73 -1.95
CA ALA A 146 -19.93 -19.13 -2.36
C ALA A 146 -18.58 -19.73 -2.80
N GLU A 147 -17.71 -18.92 -3.41
CA GLU A 147 -16.48 -19.39 -4.06
C GLU A 147 -15.25 -19.29 -3.15
N PHE A 148 -15.19 -18.25 -2.33
CA PHE A 148 -14.05 -18.00 -1.45
C PHE A 148 -14.40 -17.09 -0.28
N ALA A 149 -13.50 -17.02 0.70
CA ALA A 149 -13.48 -16.05 1.78
C ALA A 149 -12.14 -15.34 1.87
N VAL A 150 -12.20 -14.11 2.35
CA VAL A 150 -11.09 -13.29 2.83
C VAL A 150 -11.45 -12.83 4.23
N LEU A 151 -10.70 -13.30 5.23
CA LEU A 151 -10.90 -12.98 6.63
C LEU A 151 -9.69 -12.20 7.14
N ASN A 152 -9.94 -11.01 7.68
CA ASN A 152 -8.96 -10.19 8.39
C ASN A 152 -9.15 -10.37 9.89
N GLY A 153 -8.07 -10.41 10.69
CA GLY A 153 -8.20 -10.82 12.08
C GLY A 153 -8.97 -9.82 12.96
N ALA A 154 -8.72 -8.50 12.80
CA ALA A 154 -9.43 -7.44 13.55
C ALA A 154 -10.97 -7.51 13.44
N PRO A 155 -11.57 -7.66 12.24
CA PRO A 155 -13.02 -7.83 12.09
C PRO A 155 -13.53 -9.25 12.41
N THR A 156 -12.65 -10.23 12.67
CA THR A 156 -13.05 -11.64 12.85
C THR A 156 -13.07 -12.07 14.31
N PHE A 157 -12.08 -11.66 15.11
CA PHE A 157 -11.86 -12.30 16.41
C PHE A 157 -12.24 -11.39 17.60
N LEU A 158 -13.18 -11.88 18.42
CA LEU A 158 -13.30 -11.45 19.81
C LEU A 158 -12.14 -12.03 20.63
N THR A 159 -11.57 -11.23 21.53
CA THR A 159 -10.51 -11.66 22.45
C THR A 159 -10.78 -11.18 23.88
N ILE A 160 -9.96 -11.62 24.83
CA ILE A 160 -9.92 -11.09 26.19
C ILE A 160 -8.75 -10.09 26.25
N PRO A 161 -9.00 -8.78 26.47
CA PRO A 161 -7.98 -7.72 26.41
C PRO A 161 -6.71 -7.99 27.22
N ASP A 162 -6.87 -8.53 28.43
CA ASP A 162 -5.76 -8.78 29.36
C ASP A 162 -5.00 -10.08 29.02
N ARG A 163 -5.43 -10.81 27.97
CA ARG A 163 -4.82 -12.05 27.49
C ARG A 163 -4.36 -11.96 26.04
N ARG A 164 -4.20 -10.74 25.50
CA ARG A 164 -3.69 -10.54 24.14
C ARG A 164 -2.33 -11.19 23.89
N ASP A 165 -1.50 -11.30 24.92
CA ASP A 165 -0.17 -11.91 24.83
C ASP A 165 -0.16 -13.45 24.86
N GLN A 166 -1.32 -14.08 25.01
CA GLN A 166 -1.43 -15.54 25.03
C GLN A 166 -1.58 -16.11 23.61
N PRO A 167 -1.25 -17.39 23.39
CA PRO A 167 -1.42 -18.03 22.09
C PRO A 167 -2.88 -18.11 21.65
N HIS A 168 -3.12 -17.98 20.35
CA HIS A 168 -4.43 -18.13 19.72
C HIS A 168 -4.36 -19.25 18.68
N ILE A 169 -5.23 -20.24 18.81
CA ILE A 169 -5.31 -21.39 17.88
C ILE A 169 -6.57 -21.23 17.03
N VAL A 170 -6.44 -21.34 15.70
CA VAL A 170 -7.54 -21.12 14.75
C VAL A 170 -7.73 -22.35 13.89
N GLU A 171 -8.86 -23.03 14.03
CA GLU A 171 -9.31 -24.10 13.14
C GLU A 171 -10.35 -23.56 12.16
N LEU A 172 -10.16 -23.80 10.86
CA LEU A 172 -11.13 -23.44 9.83
C LEU A 172 -11.96 -24.66 9.39
N LYS A 173 -13.28 -24.55 9.43
CA LYS A 173 -14.19 -25.50 8.79
C LYS A 173 -14.60 -24.96 7.43
N LEU A 174 -14.04 -25.55 6.38
CA LEU A 174 -14.29 -25.12 5.01
C LEU A 174 -15.58 -25.74 4.45
N PRO A 175 -16.36 -25.01 3.61
CA PRO A 175 -17.47 -25.57 2.85
C PRO A 175 -17.04 -26.76 1.98
N ARG A 176 -18.01 -27.62 1.65
CA ARG A 176 -17.79 -28.66 0.63
C ARG A 176 -17.36 -28.02 -0.69
N GLY A 177 -16.29 -28.54 -1.27
CA GLY A 177 -15.74 -28.08 -2.55
C GLY A 177 -14.59 -27.07 -2.42
N TRP A 178 -14.43 -26.44 -1.25
CA TRP A 178 -13.24 -25.63 -0.98
C TRP A 178 -12.05 -26.55 -0.67
N GLN A 179 -10.87 -26.19 -1.15
CA GLN A 179 -9.71 -27.09 -1.15
C GLN A 179 -8.77 -26.81 0.04
N ARG A 180 -8.49 -25.53 0.30
CA ARG A 180 -7.49 -25.11 1.29
C ARG A 180 -7.67 -23.63 1.65
N SER A 181 -6.99 -23.22 2.72
CA SER A 181 -6.71 -21.83 3.04
C SER A 181 -5.21 -21.52 2.97
N ALA A 182 -4.89 -20.22 2.94
CA ALA A 182 -3.54 -19.68 3.02
C ALA A 182 -3.50 -18.48 3.97
N THR A 183 -2.45 -18.43 4.78
CA THR A 183 -2.17 -17.38 5.77
C THR A 183 -0.70 -17.43 6.17
N SER A 184 -0.20 -16.32 6.70
CA SER A 184 1.14 -16.22 7.30
C SER A 184 1.27 -17.03 8.59
N LEU A 185 0.18 -17.26 9.33
CA LEU A 185 0.20 -18.01 10.59
C LEU A 185 0.88 -19.37 10.46
N ALA A 186 1.59 -19.76 11.51
CA ALA A 186 2.21 -21.07 11.60
C ALA A 186 1.14 -22.17 11.63
N GLN A 187 1.39 -23.29 10.94
CA GLN A 187 0.52 -24.47 11.09
C GLN A 187 0.67 -25.04 12.50
N PHE A 188 -0.45 -25.36 13.14
CA PHE A 188 -0.46 -25.96 14.46
C PHE A 188 -0.50 -27.49 14.33
N GLU A 189 0.43 -28.18 15.00
CA GLU A 189 0.50 -29.67 15.03
C GLU A 189 0.52 -30.35 13.65
N LYS A 190 0.97 -29.66 12.60
CA LYS A 190 0.93 -30.15 11.20
C LYS A 190 -0.49 -30.52 10.74
N ARG A 191 -1.53 -30.04 11.43
CA ARG A 191 -2.94 -30.24 11.07
C ARG A 191 -3.33 -29.29 9.95
N SER A 192 -3.99 -29.81 8.92
CA SER A 192 -4.54 -28.99 7.83
C SER A 192 -5.62 -28.05 8.37
N GLN A 193 -5.61 -26.80 7.92
CA GLN A 193 -6.57 -25.76 8.31
C GLN A 193 -6.55 -25.38 9.80
N VAL A 194 -5.49 -25.73 10.54
CA VAL A 194 -5.30 -25.32 11.93
C VAL A 194 -4.02 -24.50 12.04
N TYR A 195 -4.16 -23.30 12.59
CA TYR A 195 -3.12 -22.29 12.64
C TYR A 195 -2.91 -21.79 14.07
N ARG A 196 -1.69 -21.29 14.35
CA ARG A 196 -1.33 -20.69 15.62
C ARG A 196 -0.79 -19.29 15.41
N ALA A 197 -1.30 -18.35 16.19
CA ALA A 197 -0.69 -17.05 16.46
C ALA A 197 -0.11 -17.05 17.88
N ALA A 198 1.08 -16.49 18.06
CA ALA A 198 1.71 -16.36 19.38
C ALA A 198 0.99 -15.35 20.28
N ARG A 199 0.36 -14.33 19.68
CA ARG A 199 -0.41 -13.28 20.36
C ARG A 199 -1.48 -12.70 19.46
N PHE A 200 -2.40 -11.92 20.04
CA PHE A 200 -3.51 -11.29 19.34
C PHE A 200 -3.06 -10.39 18.20
N ASP A 201 -1.96 -9.66 18.37
CA ASP A 201 -1.42 -8.78 17.32
C ASP A 201 -1.04 -9.58 16.06
N GLU A 202 -0.42 -10.76 16.21
CA GLU A 202 -0.10 -11.66 15.09
C GLU A 202 -1.37 -12.26 14.46
N LEU A 203 -2.39 -12.54 15.27
CA LEU A 203 -3.69 -13.01 14.80
C LEU A 203 -4.40 -11.95 13.95
N VAL A 204 -4.41 -10.70 14.42
CA VAL A 204 -4.95 -9.55 13.67
C VAL A 204 -4.17 -9.32 12.39
N ASP A 205 -2.85 -9.46 12.45
CA ASP A 205 -1.93 -9.21 11.35
C ASP A 205 -1.85 -10.33 10.31
N SER A 206 -2.54 -11.44 10.50
CA SER A 206 -2.44 -12.57 9.57
C SER A 206 -3.76 -12.83 8.87
N PRO A 207 -4.03 -12.18 7.73
CA PRO A 207 -5.22 -12.47 6.95
C PRO A 207 -5.26 -13.92 6.50
N ILE A 208 -6.46 -14.44 6.33
CA ILE A 208 -6.74 -15.81 5.90
C ILE A 208 -7.59 -15.74 4.64
N VAL A 209 -7.08 -16.31 3.55
CA VAL A 209 -7.85 -16.55 2.33
C VAL A 209 -8.19 -18.02 2.22
N ALA A 210 -9.43 -18.37 1.87
CA ALA A 210 -9.89 -19.75 1.81
C ALA A 210 -10.80 -19.99 0.62
N GLY A 211 -10.64 -21.13 -0.07
CA GLY A 211 -11.41 -21.46 -1.27
C GLY A 211 -10.64 -22.37 -2.22
N LYS A 212 -10.75 -22.10 -3.51
CA LYS A 212 -9.89 -22.69 -4.56
C LYS A 212 -8.70 -21.76 -4.81
N LEU A 213 -7.55 -22.11 -4.23
CA LEU A 213 -6.33 -21.30 -4.32
C LEU A 213 -5.35 -21.86 -5.35
N THR A 214 -4.74 -20.99 -6.15
CA THR A 214 -3.57 -21.33 -6.98
C THR A 214 -2.32 -20.71 -6.35
N VAL A 215 -1.26 -21.50 -6.18
CA VAL A 215 -0.05 -21.07 -5.45
C VAL A 215 1.16 -21.18 -6.38
N PHE A 216 1.90 -20.08 -6.50
CA PHE A 216 3.11 -19.95 -7.30
C PHE A 216 4.29 -19.65 -6.36
N PRO A 217 5.05 -20.68 -5.94
CA PRO A 217 6.21 -20.49 -5.08
C PRO A 217 7.41 -19.94 -5.87
N PHE A 218 8.23 -19.13 -5.21
CA PHE A 218 9.53 -18.69 -5.72
C PHE A 218 10.49 -18.41 -4.56
N ASP A 219 11.79 -18.59 -4.80
CA ASP A 219 12.83 -18.28 -3.81
C ASP A 219 13.59 -17.01 -4.18
N ALA A 220 13.82 -16.16 -3.17
CA ALA A 220 14.55 -14.89 -3.30
C ALA A 220 15.33 -14.62 -1.99
N GLY A 221 16.63 -14.36 -2.12
CA GLY A 221 17.53 -14.10 -0.98
C GLY A 221 17.53 -15.19 0.09
N GLY A 222 17.44 -16.45 -0.32
CA GLY A 222 17.43 -17.62 0.59
C GLY A 222 16.11 -17.83 1.35
N VAL A 223 15.05 -17.10 1.01
CA VAL A 223 13.73 -17.21 1.64
C VAL A 223 12.67 -17.61 0.62
N THR A 224 11.79 -18.52 1.03
CA THR A 224 10.65 -18.95 0.22
C THR A 224 9.51 -17.95 0.28
N HIS A 225 9.04 -17.55 -0.90
CA HIS A 225 7.91 -16.67 -1.10
C HIS A 225 6.82 -17.41 -1.88
N GLN A 226 5.57 -16.95 -1.75
CA GLN A 226 4.44 -17.52 -2.49
C GLN A 226 3.53 -16.41 -2.99
N LEU A 227 3.20 -16.42 -4.28
CA LEU A 227 2.02 -15.73 -4.80
C LEU A 227 0.82 -16.68 -4.68
N VAL A 228 -0.19 -16.27 -3.92
CA VAL A 228 -1.42 -17.03 -3.71
C VAL A 228 -2.56 -16.30 -4.40
N ASN A 229 -3.05 -16.84 -5.50
CA ASN A 229 -4.20 -16.30 -6.22
C ASN A 229 -5.50 -16.95 -5.76
N ILE A 230 -6.54 -16.13 -5.63
CA ILE A 230 -7.91 -16.56 -5.30
C ILE A 230 -8.92 -15.72 -6.08
N GLY A 231 -10.05 -16.32 -6.48
CA GLY A 231 -11.11 -15.64 -7.23
C GLY A 231 -10.86 -15.50 -8.74
N ASP A 232 -9.77 -16.09 -9.25
CA ASP A 232 -9.47 -16.06 -10.69
C ASP A 232 -10.21 -17.14 -11.48
N GLY A 233 -10.51 -16.81 -12.74
CA GLY A 233 -11.07 -17.72 -13.75
C GLY A 233 -10.06 -18.04 -14.86
N ASP A 234 -8.79 -18.25 -14.50
CA ASP A 234 -7.66 -18.53 -15.40
C ASP A 234 -7.24 -17.37 -16.33
N TYR A 235 -7.58 -16.12 -15.99
CA TYR A 235 -7.22 -14.94 -16.78
C TYR A 235 -5.89 -14.32 -16.35
N TRP A 236 -5.46 -14.57 -15.11
CA TRP A 236 -4.24 -14.04 -14.52
C TRP A 236 -3.07 -15.01 -14.69
N ASP A 237 -1.99 -14.58 -15.34
CA ASP A 237 -0.77 -15.37 -15.41
C ASP A 237 0.06 -15.20 -14.13
N GLY A 238 -0.20 -16.11 -13.18
CA GLY A 238 0.50 -16.11 -11.89
C GLY A 238 1.96 -16.54 -11.99
N THR A 239 2.35 -17.29 -13.03
CA THR A 239 3.73 -17.72 -13.23
C THR A 239 4.61 -16.52 -13.57
N SER A 240 4.19 -15.73 -14.57
CA SER A 240 4.90 -14.50 -14.95
C SER A 240 4.90 -13.48 -13.81
N ALA A 241 3.77 -13.34 -13.11
CA ALA A 241 3.68 -12.46 -11.94
C ALA A 241 4.64 -12.86 -10.81
N ALA A 242 4.81 -14.15 -10.54
CA ALA A 242 5.78 -14.63 -9.54
C ALA A 242 7.24 -14.34 -9.93
N VAL A 243 7.58 -14.40 -11.22
CA VAL A 243 8.92 -14.03 -11.73
C VAL A 243 9.19 -12.55 -11.51
N ASP A 244 8.22 -11.68 -11.78
CA ASP A 244 8.41 -10.24 -11.54
C ASP A 244 8.42 -9.90 -10.04
N LEU A 245 7.59 -10.54 -9.22
CA LEU A 245 7.63 -10.42 -7.76
C LEU A 245 9.00 -10.83 -7.20
N LYS A 246 9.62 -11.89 -7.72
CA LYS A 246 10.98 -12.28 -7.33
C LYS A 246 11.96 -11.12 -7.51
N ARG A 247 11.92 -10.42 -8.64
CA ARG A 247 12.80 -9.27 -8.93
C ARG A 247 12.54 -8.10 -7.97
N ILE A 248 11.26 -7.86 -7.62
CA ILE A 248 10.89 -6.87 -6.59
C ILE A 248 11.51 -7.24 -5.25
N VAL A 249 11.34 -8.50 -4.82
CA VAL A 249 11.85 -8.98 -3.54
C VAL A 249 13.37 -8.85 -3.46
N GLU A 250 14.10 -9.29 -4.49
CA GLU A 250 15.56 -9.21 -4.55
C GLU A 250 16.04 -7.75 -4.47
N ALA A 251 15.37 -6.82 -5.17
CA ALA A 251 15.70 -5.39 -5.12
C ALA A 251 15.47 -4.79 -3.72
N HIS A 252 14.40 -5.19 -3.02
CA HIS A 252 14.12 -4.74 -1.65
C HIS A 252 15.11 -5.33 -0.64
N GLN A 253 15.42 -6.62 -0.75
CA GLN A 253 16.41 -7.26 0.12
C GLN A 253 17.79 -6.64 -0.06
N ALA A 254 18.20 -6.35 -1.30
CA ALA A 254 19.44 -5.62 -1.59
C ALA A 254 19.40 -4.18 -1.05
N PHE A 255 18.25 -3.50 -1.15
CA PHE A 255 18.08 -2.18 -0.56
C PHE A 255 18.24 -2.21 0.97
N TRP A 256 17.53 -3.09 1.68
CA TRP A 256 17.56 -3.10 3.15
C TRP A 256 18.80 -3.75 3.75
N GLY A 257 19.41 -4.70 3.04
CA GLY A 257 20.57 -5.48 3.50
C GLY A 257 20.25 -6.50 4.60
N VAL A 258 18.98 -6.61 5.02
CA VAL A 258 18.51 -7.54 6.06
C VAL A 258 17.15 -8.11 5.68
N THR A 259 16.93 -9.41 5.91
CA THR A 259 15.66 -10.10 5.61
C THR A 259 15.00 -10.57 6.92
N PRO A 260 14.00 -9.86 7.45
CA PRO A 260 13.51 -10.07 8.82
C PRO A 260 12.37 -11.09 8.91
N TYR A 261 12.33 -12.04 7.98
CA TYR A 261 11.31 -13.09 7.85
C TYR A 261 11.92 -14.34 7.21
N ASN A 262 11.30 -15.49 7.42
CA ASN A 262 11.74 -16.79 6.89
C ASN A 262 10.77 -17.39 5.85
N ARG A 263 9.61 -16.76 5.66
CA ARG A 263 8.60 -17.06 4.65
C ARG A 263 7.75 -15.82 4.42
N TYR A 264 7.28 -15.59 3.18
CA TYR A 264 6.40 -14.46 2.89
C TYR A 264 5.32 -14.82 1.85
N LEU A 265 4.08 -14.34 2.06
CA LEU A 265 2.96 -14.61 1.17
C LEU A 265 2.43 -13.32 0.52
N PHE A 266 2.35 -13.29 -0.81
CA PHE A 266 1.55 -12.32 -1.56
C PHE A 266 0.16 -12.91 -1.78
N LEU A 267 -0.81 -12.54 -0.96
CA LEU A 267 -2.20 -12.98 -1.08
C LEU A 267 -2.93 -12.07 -2.08
N ASN A 268 -3.14 -12.55 -3.31
CA ASN A 268 -3.73 -11.78 -4.39
C ASN A 268 -5.19 -12.24 -4.65
N ALA A 269 -6.13 -11.48 -4.10
CA ALA A 269 -7.56 -11.66 -4.32
C ALA A 269 -7.99 -10.96 -5.62
N ILE A 270 -8.39 -11.75 -6.62
CA ILE A 270 -8.80 -11.28 -7.94
C ILE A 270 -10.32 -11.12 -7.93
N CYS A 271 -10.77 -9.90 -7.62
CA CYS A 271 -12.17 -9.62 -7.27
C CYS A 271 -12.69 -8.28 -7.83
N GLU A 272 -12.05 -7.74 -8.87
CA GLU A 272 -12.41 -6.46 -9.51
C GLU A 272 -12.41 -5.24 -8.54
N THR A 273 -11.74 -5.39 -7.41
CA THR A 273 -11.47 -4.33 -6.43
C THR A 273 -9.98 -4.01 -6.44
N ARG A 274 -9.59 -2.84 -5.91
CA ARG A 274 -8.19 -2.44 -5.77
C ARG A 274 -7.87 -2.08 -4.32
N GLY A 275 -6.72 -2.49 -3.84
CA GLY A 275 -6.18 -2.10 -2.54
C GLY A 275 -5.08 -3.07 -2.10
N GLY A 276 -4.22 -2.62 -1.21
CA GLY A 276 -3.24 -3.44 -0.52
C GLY A 276 -3.35 -3.19 0.99
N LEU A 277 -2.94 -4.19 1.77
CA LEU A 277 -2.68 -4.03 3.19
C LEU A 277 -1.44 -4.85 3.54
N GLU A 278 -0.55 -4.22 4.29
CA GLU A 278 0.72 -4.77 4.72
C GLU A 278 0.60 -5.63 5.98
N HIS A 279 1.36 -6.72 6.03
CA HIS A 279 1.46 -7.59 7.19
C HIS A 279 2.91 -8.07 7.41
N ASP A 280 3.24 -8.57 8.60
CA ASP A 280 4.61 -8.86 9.01
C ASP A 280 5.27 -9.94 8.12
N PHE A 281 4.48 -10.88 7.61
CA PHE A 281 4.89 -12.03 6.79
C PHE A 281 3.98 -12.26 5.57
N SER A 282 3.12 -11.29 5.25
CA SER A 282 2.29 -11.35 4.05
C SER A 282 1.85 -9.97 3.59
N THR A 283 1.20 -9.91 2.45
CA THR A 283 0.34 -8.77 2.09
C THR A 283 -0.93 -9.30 1.46
N LEU A 284 -2.05 -8.62 1.73
CA LEU A 284 -3.30 -8.86 1.04
C LEU A 284 -3.52 -7.79 -0.04
N ILE A 285 -3.53 -8.22 -1.29
CA ILE A 285 -3.74 -7.37 -2.47
C ILE A 285 -5.07 -7.75 -3.10
N MET A 286 -5.90 -6.76 -3.42
CA MET A 286 -7.07 -6.92 -4.27
C MET A 286 -6.79 -6.35 -5.66
N THR A 287 -7.14 -7.12 -6.69
CA THR A 287 -6.90 -6.74 -8.09
C THR A 287 -8.07 -7.09 -9.02
N SER A 288 -8.06 -6.50 -10.20
CA SER A 288 -8.91 -6.92 -11.33
C SER A 288 -8.22 -8.02 -12.13
N ARG A 289 -8.99 -9.02 -12.57
CA ARG A 289 -8.52 -10.11 -13.44
C ARG A 289 -7.94 -9.61 -14.76
N TRP A 290 -8.36 -8.42 -15.19
CA TRP A 290 -7.92 -7.81 -16.43
C TRP A 290 -6.59 -7.08 -16.30
N SER A 291 -6.09 -6.84 -15.08
CA SER A 291 -4.91 -6.01 -14.87
C SER A 291 -3.66 -6.60 -15.53
N PHE A 292 -3.50 -7.93 -15.51
CA PHE A 292 -2.34 -8.58 -16.12
C PHE A 292 -2.25 -8.37 -17.64
N ARG A 293 -3.40 -8.28 -18.33
CA ARG A 293 -3.46 -8.15 -19.80
C ARG A 293 -3.28 -6.71 -20.29
N ASP A 294 -3.29 -5.74 -19.38
CA ASP A 294 -3.06 -4.33 -19.66
C ASP A 294 -1.70 -3.93 -19.05
N LYS A 295 -0.74 -3.54 -19.90
CA LYS A 295 0.62 -3.20 -19.46
C LYS A 295 0.65 -2.12 -18.38
N LYS A 296 -0.23 -1.11 -18.47
CA LYS A 296 -0.28 -0.03 -17.48
C LYS A 296 -0.85 -0.57 -16.16
N LYS A 297 -1.98 -1.29 -16.20
CA LYS A 297 -2.59 -1.85 -14.99
C LYS A 297 -1.71 -2.89 -14.32
N TYR A 298 -0.99 -3.70 -15.08
CA TYR A 298 -0.03 -4.67 -14.53
C TYR A 298 1.12 -3.98 -13.82
N ARG A 299 1.68 -2.91 -14.41
CA ARG A 299 2.68 -2.07 -13.72
C ARG A 299 2.11 -1.37 -12.49
N ASP A 300 0.83 -0.98 -12.50
CA ASP A 300 0.16 -0.43 -11.32
C ASP A 300 0.00 -1.49 -10.21
N TRP A 301 -0.18 -2.76 -10.57
CA TRP A 301 -0.18 -3.89 -9.62
C TRP A 301 1.22 -4.20 -9.09
N LEU A 302 2.26 -4.22 -9.94
CA LEU A 302 3.65 -4.38 -9.49
C LEU A 302 4.07 -3.26 -8.53
N SER A 303 3.66 -2.03 -8.80
CA SER A 303 3.91 -0.86 -7.96
C SER A 303 3.22 -1.00 -6.60
N LEU A 304 1.98 -1.49 -6.59
CA LEU A 304 1.27 -1.82 -5.35
C LEU A 304 1.97 -2.95 -4.59
N ALA A 305 2.35 -4.05 -5.24
CA ALA A 305 3.06 -5.14 -4.57
C ALA A 305 4.42 -4.68 -4.00
N SER A 306 5.13 -3.81 -4.71
CA SER A 306 6.36 -3.14 -4.24
C SER A 306 6.09 -2.30 -2.98
N HIS A 307 5.03 -1.48 -2.99
CA HIS A 307 4.59 -0.67 -1.85
C HIS A 307 4.34 -1.52 -0.60
N GLU A 308 3.46 -2.52 -0.72
CA GLU A 308 3.11 -3.40 0.39
C GLU A 308 4.31 -4.19 0.91
N PHE A 309 5.21 -4.58 0.01
CA PHE A 309 6.40 -5.33 0.40
C PHE A 309 7.45 -4.46 1.12
N PHE A 310 7.62 -3.20 0.72
CA PHE A 310 8.46 -2.25 1.44
C PHE A 310 7.99 -2.05 2.89
N HIS A 311 6.67 -2.10 3.11
CA HIS A 311 6.11 -2.02 4.45
C HIS A 311 6.55 -3.15 5.39
N THR A 312 7.00 -4.30 4.87
CA THR A 312 7.60 -5.39 5.68
C THR A 312 8.69 -4.85 6.63
N TRP A 313 9.47 -3.88 6.17
CA TRP A 313 10.39 -3.12 7.00
C TRP A 313 9.73 -1.83 7.51
N ASN A 314 9.23 -0.97 6.63
CA ASN A 314 8.66 0.34 6.97
C ASN A 314 7.14 0.40 6.83
N VAL A 315 6.46 -0.35 7.66
CA VAL A 315 5.83 0.16 8.90
C VAL A 315 5.44 -1.05 9.75
N ARG A 316 5.64 -2.27 9.24
CA ARG A 316 5.47 -3.49 10.02
C ARG A 316 6.51 -3.68 11.10
N ARG A 317 7.75 -3.22 10.92
CA ARG A 317 8.82 -3.37 11.92
C ARG A 317 9.33 -2.02 12.40
N LEU A 318 9.82 -1.20 11.48
CA LEU A 318 10.17 0.19 11.74
C LEU A 318 8.91 1.04 11.83
N ARG A 319 8.42 1.25 13.05
CA ARG A 319 7.15 1.95 13.34
C ARG A 319 7.39 3.33 13.95
N PRO A 320 6.54 4.33 13.67
CA PRO A 320 6.43 5.47 14.57
C PRO A 320 6.19 4.99 15.99
N LYS A 321 6.80 5.63 16.99
CA LYS A 321 6.71 5.21 18.40
C LYS A 321 5.28 5.04 18.90
N ALA A 322 4.36 5.89 18.44
CA ALA A 322 2.93 5.81 18.77
C ALA A 322 2.25 4.51 18.27
N LEU A 323 2.78 3.89 17.21
CA LEU A 323 2.25 2.65 16.61
C LEU A 323 3.07 1.41 17.04
N HIS A 324 4.02 1.56 17.96
CA HIS A 324 4.83 0.43 18.42
C HIS A 324 3.97 -0.62 19.14
N GLU A 325 3.07 -0.15 20.02
CA GLU A 325 2.00 -0.94 20.61
C GLU A 325 0.65 -0.46 20.07
N TYR A 326 -0.18 -1.36 19.57
CA TYR A 326 -1.49 -0.98 19.02
C TYR A 326 -2.56 -0.89 20.13
N ASP A 327 -3.15 0.30 20.27
CA ASP A 327 -4.46 0.47 20.88
C ASP A 327 -5.53 0.17 19.84
N TYR A 328 -6.13 -1.02 19.89
CA TYR A 328 -7.17 -1.47 18.96
C TYR A 328 -8.54 -0.85 19.19
N GLU A 329 -8.71 0.01 20.20
CA GLU A 329 -10.01 0.50 20.65
C GLU A 329 -10.23 2.00 20.41
N ASN A 330 -9.14 2.75 20.22
CA ASN A 330 -9.16 4.18 19.97
C ASN A 330 -8.28 4.58 18.77
N GLU A 331 -8.45 5.81 18.29
CA GLU A 331 -7.54 6.45 17.34
C GLU A 331 -6.14 6.58 17.94
N VAL A 332 -5.11 6.22 17.14
CA VAL A 332 -3.70 6.37 17.51
C VAL A 332 -3.06 7.45 16.64
N TYR A 333 -2.74 8.59 17.25
CA TYR A 333 -2.26 9.77 16.52
C TYR A 333 -0.75 9.78 16.34
N THR A 334 -0.30 10.13 15.13
CA THR A 334 1.12 10.35 14.83
C THR A 334 1.28 11.35 13.69
N SER A 335 2.28 12.23 13.79
CA SER A 335 2.66 13.17 12.73
C SER A 335 3.63 12.56 11.71
N SER A 336 3.94 11.27 11.80
CA SER A 336 4.99 10.59 11.03
C SER A 336 4.46 9.66 9.93
N LEU A 337 3.16 9.62 9.63
CA LEU A 337 2.64 8.75 8.57
C LEU A 337 3.22 9.10 7.19
N TRP A 338 3.60 10.35 6.93
CA TRP A 338 4.31 10.67 5.69
C TRP A 338 5.68 9.95 5.56
N ILE A 339 6.30 9.51 6.67
CA ILE A 339 7.50 8.66 6.66
C ILE A 339 7.09 7.20 6.40
N ALA A 340 6.08 6.70 7.11
CA ALA A 340 5.59 5.33 6.90
C ALA A 340 5.04 5.09 5.48
N GLU A 341 4.39 6.10 4.90
CA GLU A 341 3.53 5.95 3.72
C GLU A 341 4.04 6.75 2.53
N GLY A 342 4.49 7.98 2.77
CA GLY A 342 5.03 8.86 1.73
C GLY A 342 6.41 8.43 1.25
N VAL A 343 7.32 8.12 2.17
CA VAL A 343 8.65 7.56 1.81
C VAL A 343 8.49 6.18 1.17
N THR A 344 7.55 5.36 1.64
CA THR A 344 7.21 4.08 0.98
C THR A 344 6.66 4.31 -0.43
N SER A 345 5.79 5.30 -0.62
CA SER A 345 5.29 5.70 -1.94
C SER A 345 6.38 6.22 -2.89
N TYR A 346 7.50 6.73 -2.36
CA TYR A 346 8.66 7.07 -3.16
C TYR A 346 9.43 5.81 -3.57
N TYR A 347 9.73 4.94 -2.59
CA TYR A 347 10.48 3.72 -2.85
C TYR A 347 9.74 2.67 -3.67
N GLN A 348 8.40 2.68 -3.67
CA GLN A 348 7.61 1.72 -4.43
C GLN A 348 8.03 1.72 -5.92
N ASP A 349 8.24 2.89 -6.51
CA ASP A 349 8.56 3.05 -7.93
C ASP A 349 10.08 3.14 -8.16
N VAL A 350 10.86 3.67 -7.20
CA VAL A 350 12.33 3.62 -7.27
C VAL A 350 12.78 2.16 -7.34
N LEU A 351 12.28 1.30 -6.46
CA LEU A 351 12.67 -0.11 -6.40
C LEU A 351 12.16 -0.92 -7.60
N LEU A 352 11.04 -0.53 -8.23
CA LEU A 352 10.66 -1.09 -9.53
C LEU A 352 11.67 -0.73 -10.64
N SER A 353 12.17 0.51 -10.66
CA SER A 353 13.21 0.91 -11.61
C SER A 353 14.49 0.12 -11.35
N ARG A 354 14.90 0.00 -10.09
CA ARG A 354 16.11 -0.77 -9.70
C ARG A 354 15.98 -2.28 -9.97
N ALA A 355 14.77 -2.82 -9.90
CA ALA A 355 14.47 -4.19 -10.32
C ALA A 355 14.42 -4.36 -11.85
N GLY A 356 14.48 -3.28 -12.62
CA GLY A 356 14.37 -3.27 -14.09
C GLY A 356 12.96 -3.60 -14.61
N LEU A 357 11.92 -3.34 -13.80
CA LEU A 357 10.51 -3.60 -14.14
C LEU A 357 9.83 -2.39 -14.79
N ILE A 358 10.35 -1.20 -14.52
CA ILE A 358 10.02 0.03 -15.24
C ILE A 358 11.31 0.71 -15.69
N ASP A 359 11.24 1.41 -16.81
CA ASP A 359 12.34 2.25 -17.28
C ASP A 359 12.26 3.66 -16.67
N GLN A 360 13.31 4.45 -16.89
CA GLN A 360 13.40 5.83 -16.43
C GLN A 360 12.24 6.71 -16.90
N LYS A 361 11.76 6.51 -18.14
CA LYS A 361 10.67 7.32 -18.70
C LYS A 361 9.37 7.04 -17.95
N GLU A 362 9.07 5.78 -17.69
CA GLU A 362 7.92 5.37 -16.91
C GLU A 362 8.02 5.83 -15.45
N TYR A 363 9.20 5.76 -14.83
CA TYR A 363 9.43 6.31 -13.49
C TYR A 363 9.15 7.83 -13.44
N LEU A 364 9.75 8.61 -14.33
CA LEU A 364 9.56 10.07 -14.36
C LEU A 364 8.10 10.44 -14.64
N ARG A 365 7.40 9.67 -15.47
CA ARG A 365 5.95 9.82 -15.71
C ARG A 365 5.15 9.66 -14.43
N ARG A 366 5.43 8.62 -13.63
CA ARG A 366 4.76 8.37 -12.33
C ARG A 366 5.07 9.42 -11.28
N LEU A 367 6.33 9.83 -11.18
CA LEU A 367 6.72 10.92 -10.28
C LEU A 367 6.03 12.25 -10.69
N SER A 368 5.91 12.51 -11.99
CA SER A 368 5.15 13.66 -12.51
C SER A 368 3.68 13.62 -12.12
N GLU A 369 3.02 12.45 -12.16
CA GLU A 369 1.63 12.31 -11.69
C GLU A 369 1.49 12.66 -10.20
N SER A 370 2.49 12.31 -9.38
CA SER A 370 2.52 12.67 -7.95
C SER A 370 2.73 14.16 -7.74
N ILE A 371 3.72 14.77 -8.42
CA ILE A 371 3.98 16.22 -8.37
C ILE A 371 2.75 17.00 -8.82
N ARG A 372 2.20 16.66 -9.99
CA ARG A 372 1.01 17.31 -10.54
C ARG A 372 -0.18 17.20 -9.60
N SER A 373 -0.43 16.02 -9.02
CA SER A 373 -1.52 15.84 -8.06
C SER A 373 -1.36 16.69 -6.80
N VAL A 374 -0.13 16.94 -6.34
CA VAL A 374 0.13 17.86 -5.23
C VAL A 374 -0.12 19.30 -5.69
N GLN A 375 0.50 19.71 -6.79
CA GLN A 375 0.48 21.10 -7.28
C GLN A 375 -0.90 21.58 -7.76
N GLN A 376 -1.76 20.65 -8.20
CA GLN A 376 -3.15 20.96 -8.58
C GLN A 376 -4.14 20.88 -7.40
N ASN A 377 -3.69 20.45 -6.22
CA ASN A 377 -4.51 20.39 -5.02
C ASN A 377 -4.33 21.68 -4.21
N ALA A 378 -5.40 22.47 -4.06
CA ALA A 378 -5.38 23.72 -3.31
C ALA A 378 -5.17 23.51 -1.79
N GLY A 379 -5.56 22.33 -1.28
CA GLY A 379 -5.30 21.91 0.09
C GLY A 379 -3.81 21.88 0.47
N ARG A 380 -2.88 21.86 -0.51
CA ARG A 380 -1.43 21.98 -0.22
C ARG A 380 -1.06 23.28 0.48
N MET A 381 -1.84 24.34 0.28
CA MET A 381 -1.69 25.65 0.91
C MET A 381 -2.45 25.76 2.24
N LYS A 382 -3.07 24.66 2.71
CA LYS A 382 -3.93 24.62 3.91
C LYS A 382 -3.50 23.57 4.93
N GLN A 383 -2.83 22.52 4.49
CA GLN A 383 -2.42 21.41 5.37
C GLN A 383 -0.96 21.01 5.13
N SER A 384 -0.18 20.94 6.20
CA SER A 384 1.20 20.43 6.19
C SER A 384 1.23 18.90 6.15
N LEU A 385 2.40 18.30 5.91
CA LEU A 385 2.57 16.84 5.93
C LEU A 385 2.37 16.26 7.34
N SER A 386 2.93 16.93 8.35
CA SER A 386 2.79 16.52 9.75
C SER A 386 1.33 16.60 10.20
N SER A 387 0.61 17.66 9.85
CA SER A 387 -0.83 17.78 10.13
C SER A 387 -1.67 16.76 9.37
N SER A 388 -1.36 16.48 8.10
CA SER A 388 -2.09 15.48 7.32
C SER A 388 -1.96 14.07 7.89
N SER A 389 -0.77 13.73 8.40
CA SER A 389 -0.53 12.47 9.12
C SER A 389 -1.35 12.40 10.41
N PHE A 390 -1.34 13.47 11.21
CA PHE A 390 -2.07 13.53 12.48
C PHE A 390 -3.59 13.45 12.29
N ASP A 391 -4.14 14.23 11.36
CA ASP A 391 -5.57 14.31 11.05
C ASP A 391 -6.09 13.14 10.19
N THR A 392 -5.29 12.10 9.94
CA THR A 392 -5.65 11.02 9.00
C THR A 392 -7.01 10.39 9.31
N TRP A 393 -7.30 10.21 10.60
CA TRP A 393 -8.51 9.60 11.16
C TRP A 393 -9.80 10.34 10.79
N ILE A 394 -9.69 11.65 10.56
CA ILE A 394 -10.85 12.54 10.35
C ILE A 394 -10.89 13.22 8.99
N LYS A 395 -9.74 13.43 8.33
CA LYS A 395 -9.67 14.13 7.03
C LYS A 395 -9.31 13.19 5.89
N PHE A 396 -8.25 12.39 6.03
CA PHE A 396 -7.75 11.59 4.92
C PHE A 396 -8.66 10.39 4.63
N TYR A 397 -9.05 9.64 5.67
CA TYR A 397 -9.93 8.47 5.52
C TYR A 397 -11.42 8.80 5.48
N ARG A 398 -11.82 10.06 5.74
CA ARG A 398 -13.20 10.53 5.66
C ARG A 398 -13.29 11.75 4.72
N PRO A 399 -12.94 11.61 3.43
CA PRO A 399 -13.01 12.73 2.50
C PRO A 399 -14.47 13.12 2.23
N ASP A 400 -14.70 14.42 2.15
CA ASP A 400 -15.91 15.04 1.63
C ASP A 400 -15.62 15.72 0.28
N GLU A 401 -16.61 16.39 -0.29
CA GLU A 401 -16.51 17.12 -1.56
C GLU A 401 -15.47 18.26 -1.51
N ASN A 402 -15.16 18.79 -0.33
CA ASN A 402 -14.25 19.90 -0.11
C ASN A 402 -12.82 19.44 0.25
N ALA A 403 -12.58 18.13 0.30
CA ALA A 403 -11.31 17.53 0.66
C ALA A 403 -10.13 18.08 -0.16
N LEU A 404 -10.26 18.17 -1.49
CA LEU A 404 -9.16 18.65 -2.35
C LEU A 404 -8.92 20.16 -2.26
N ASN A 405 -9.70 20.89 -1.48
CA ASN A 405 -9.48 22.31 -1.20
C ASN A 405 -8.83 22.53 0.17
N THR A 406 -8.92 21.56 1.08
CA THR A 406 -8.58 21.74 2.51
C THR A 406 -7.58 20.74 3.05
N ARG A 407 -7.33 19.62 2.34
CA ARG A 407 -6.37 18.60 2.75
C ARG A 407 -5.45 18.17 1.61
N ILE A 408 -4.33 17.58 2.01
CA ILE A 408 -3.41 16.88 1.11
C ILE A 408 -3.51 15.36 1.28
N SER A 409 -2.78 14.64 0.44
CA SER A 409 -2.44 13.23 0.66
C SER A 409 -1.01 13.17 1.19
N TYR A 410 -0.84 12.65 2.41
CA TYR A 410 0.50 12.44 2.98
C TYR A 410 1.29 11.34 2.24
N TYR A 411 0.61 10.48 1.46
CA TYR A 411 1.25 9.60 0.47
C TYR A 411 1.88 10.40 -0.67
N ARG A 412 1.08 11.21 -1.38
CA ARG A 412 1.56 11.92 -2.59
C ARG A 412 2.51 13.05 -2.27
N LYS A 413 2.17 13.94 -1.32
CA LYS A 413 3.08 15.02 -0.90
C LYS A 413 4.30 14.44 -0.17
N GLY A 414 4.15 13.32 0.56
CA GLY A 414 5.26 12.63 1.21
C GLY A 414 6.22 11.98 0.21
N CYS A 415 5.71 11.37 -0.88
CA CYS A 415 6.52 10.87 -1.99
C CYS A 415 7.36 11.99 -2.63
N VAL A 416 6.73 13.14 -2.90
CA VAL A 416 7.43 14.31 -3.44
C VAL A 416 8.45 14.86 -2.44
N ALA A 417 8.12 14.93 -1.15
CA ALA A 417 9.06 15.35 -0.12
C ALA A 417 10.25 14.39 0.00
N ALA A 418 10.02 13.08 -0.09
CA ALA A 418 11.07 12.06 -0.08
C ALA A 418 12.01 12.19 -1.30
N PHE A 419 11.45 12.46 -2.50
CA PHE A 419 12.24 12.78 -3.69
C PHE A 419 13.14 14.01 -3.49
N LEU A 420 12.58 15.10 -2.95
CA LEU A 420 13.34 16.31 -2.66
C LEU A 420 14.41 16.08 -1.59
N LEU A 421 14.09 15.30 -0.55
CA LEU A 421 14.99 14.97 0.55
C LEU A 421 16.16 14.09 0.07
N ASP A 422 15.88 13.05 -0.72
CA ASP A 422 16.91 12.18 -1.28
C ASP A 422 17.90 12.98 -2.15
N ALA A 423 17.37 13.85 -3.03
CA ALA A 423 18.19 14.74 -3.83
C ALA A 423 19.02 15.71 -2.97
N LYS A 424 18.44 16.26 -1.90
CA LYS A 424 19.13 17.18 -0.99
C LYS A 424 20.29 16.47 -0.27
N ILE A 425 20.06 15.26 0.25
CA ILE A 425 21.08 14.44 0.90
C ILE A 425 22.20 14.12 -0.10
N ARG A 426 21.87 13.61 -1.29
CA ARG A 426 22.85 13.29 -2.33
C ARG A 426 23.69 14.50 -2.74
N LYS A 427 23.07 15.67 -2.88
CA LYS A 427 23.81 16.90 -3.20
C LYS A 427 24.79 17.29 -2.09
N LEU A 428 24.34 17.26 -0.83
CA LEU A 428 25.15 17.68 0.33
C LEU A 428 26.27 16.67 0.64
N SER A 429 26.05 15.39 0.39
CA SER A 429 27.03 14.33 0.59
C SER A 429 27.95 14.10 -0.61
N GLY A 430 27.88 14.92 -1.67
CA GLY A 430 28.65 14.71 -2.91
C GLY A 430 28.27 13.42 -3.66
N GLY A 431 27.11 12.85 -3.38
CA GLY A 431 26.59 11.62 -3.97
C GLY A 431 26.97 10.34 -3.23
N HIS A 432 27.66 10.45 -2.09
CA HIS A 432 28.10 9.30 -1.27
C HIS A 432 26.98 8.69 -0.42
N GLU A 433 26.03 9.53 0.00
CA GLU A 433 24.92 9.14 0.87
C GLU A 433 23.58 9.53 0.24
N SER A 434 22.51 8.87 0.66
CA SER A 434 21.17 9.05 0.13
C SER A 434 20.09 8.82 1.19
N LEU A 435 18.83 8.98 0.79
CA LEU A 435 17.70 8.56 1.63
C LEU A 435 17.74 7.05 1.93
N ASP A 436 18.42 6.24 1.10
CA ASP A 436 18.58 4.80 1.33
C ASP A 436 19.32 4.56 2.65
N ASP A 437 20.38 5.32 2.88
CA ASP A 437 21.25 5.22 4.04
C ASP A 437 20.55 5.72 5.30
N VAL A 438 19.73 6.77 5.17
CA VAL A 438 18.80 7.22 6.22
C VAL A 438 17.85 6.09 6.61
N MET A 439 17.19 5.44 5.65
CA MET A 439 16.20 4.40 5.95
C MET A 439 16.84 3.16 6.59
N ARG A 440 17.99 2.71 6.08
CA ARG A 440 18.77 1.60 6.67
C ARG A 440 19.18 1.92 8.10
N ARG A 441 19.68 3.14 8.33
CA ARG A 441 20.10 3.60 9.64
C ARG A 441 18.93 3.73 10.60
N LEU A 442 17.83 4.33 10.17
CA LEU A 442 16.61 4.44 10.97
C LEU A 442 16.10 3.05 11.35
N TYR A 443 16.07 2.11 10.41
CA TYR A 443 15.71 0.71 10.69
C TYR A 443 16.61 0.09 11.76
N ARG A 444 17.93 0.11 11.55
CA ARG A 444 18.90 -0.47 12.50
C ARG A 444 18.76 0.14 13.90
N ASP A 445 18.63 1.45 13.99
CA ASP A 445 18.69 2.18 15.26
C ASP A 445 17.32 2.14 16.01
N HIS A 446 16.19 1.99 15.30
CA HIS A 446 14.85 2.17 15.89
C HIS A 446 13.86 1.02 15.69
N VAL A 447 14.22 -0.09 15.03
CA VAL A 447 13.28 -1.21 14.80
C VAL A 447 12.70 -1.80 16.10
N GLN A 448 13.43 -1.77 17.21
CA GLN A 448 12.99 -2.37 18.48
C GLN A 448 12.06 -1.50 19.32
N ALA A 449 12.14 -0.17 19.23
CA ALA A 449 11.40 0.75 20.11
C ALA A 449 10.47 1.71 19.34
N GLY A 450 10.54 1.69 18.01
CA GLY A 450 9.95 2.69 17.14
C GLY A 450 10.75 4.00 17.13
N TYR A 451 10.39 4.88 16.20
CA TYR A 451 11.03 6.19 16.01
C TYR A 451 10.10 7.35 16.35
N ALA A 452 10.65 8.41 16.93
CA ALA A 452 10.01 9.72 17.02
C ALA A 452 10.29 10.53 15.73
N PRO A 453 9.49 11.58 15.43
CA PRO A 453 9.78 12.47 14.30
C PRO A 453 11.21 13.02 14.30
N ASP A 454 11.74 13.37 15.47
CA ASP A 454 13.08 13.96 15.60
C ASP A 454 14.21 12.96 15.35
N ASP A 455 13.98 11.67 15.58
CA ASP A 455 14.97 10.63 15.27
C ASP A 455 15.27 10.59 13.77
N PHE A 456 14.21 10.63 12.94
CA PHE A 456 14.36 10.69 11.48
C PHE A 456 15.06 11.98 11.04
N ARG A 457 14.63 13.14 11.56
CA ARG A 457 15.24 14.44 11.21
C ARG A 457 16.72 14.51 11.57
N ARG A 458 17.08 14.00 12.74
CA ARG A 458 18.45 13.90 13.22
C ARG A 458 19.28 12.99 12.31
N ILE A 459 18.78 11.79 12.00
CA ILE A 459 19.49 10.86 11.11
C ILE A 459 19.66 11.46 9.71
N CYS A 460 18.65 12.12 9.14
CA CYS A 460 18.80 12.82 7.86
C CYS A 460 19.90 13.88 7.90
N SER A 461 19.97 14.67 8.99
CA SER A 461 20.99 15.71 9.14
C SER A 461 22.40 15.13 9.30
N GLU A 462 22.54 14.05 10.06
CA GLU A 462 23.80 13.34 10.25
C GLU A 462 24.30 12.70 8.94
N VAL A 463 23.40 12.06 8.17
CA VAL A 463 23.72 11.47 6.85
C VAL A 463 24.06 12.55 5.81
N ALA A 464 23.35 13.69 5.83
CA ALA A 464 23.67 14.83 4.97
C ALA A 464 24.90 15.62 5.43
N THR A 465 25.46 15.31 6.62
CA THR A 465 26.52 16.08 7.29
C THR A 465 26.20 17.58 7.47
N THR A 466 24.91 17.91 7.47
CA THR A 466 24.39 19.29 7.47
C THR A 466 23.07 19.33 8.25
N ASN A 467 22.84 20.37 9.05
CA ASN A 467 21.56 20.54 9.75
C ASN A 467 20.42 20.81 8.74
N LEU A 468 19.38 19.96 8.74
CA LEU A 468 18.23 20.07 7.85
C LEU A 468 16.95 20.59 8.53
N SER A 469 17.02 21.12 9.75
CA SER A 469 15.85 21.61 10.50
C SER A 469 15.01 22.61 9.70
N ASP A 470 15.63 23.59 9.04
CA ASP A 470 14.92 24.58 8.23
C ASP A 470 14.19 23.94 7.03
N TRP A 471 14.81 22.92 6.42
CA TRP A 471 14.18 22.17 5.33
C TRP A 471 12.94 21.42 5.83
N PHE A 472 13.02 20.77 6.99
CA PHE A 472 11.86 20.08 7.57
C PHE A 472 10.76 21.08 7.97
N GLY A 473 11.12 22.23 8.54
CA GLY A 473 10.19 23.30 8.84
C GLY A 473 9.41 23.73 7.60
N ALA A 474 10.11 24.01 6.51
CA ALA A 474 9.50 24.45 5.25
C ALA A 474 8.68 23.33 4.57
N VAL A 475 9.23 22.12 4.42
CA VAL A 475 8.61 21.08 3.57
C VAL A 475 7.57 20.24 4.31
N VAL A 476 7.81 19.96 5.59
CA VAL A 476 7.02 18.99 6.37
C VAL A 476 6.02 19.68 7.29
N ASP A 477 6.45 20.74 7.98
CA ASP A 477 5.65 21.38 9.03
C ASP A 477 4.85 22.59 8.56
N SER A 478 5.18 23.15 7.40
CA SER A 478 4.49 24.30 6.82
C SER A 478 3.61 23.92 5.61
N THR A 479 2.91 24.92 5.10
CA THR A 479 2.16 24.88 3.83
C THR A 479 2.87 25.64 2.71
N ASP A 480 4.14 25.98 2.90
CA ASP A 480 4.95 26.67 1.90
C ASP A 480 5.05 25.83 0.62
N GLU A 481 5.21 26.54 -0.50
CA GLU A 481 5.36 25.89 -1.79
C GLU A 481 6.68 25.11 -1.89
N LEU A 482 6.60 23.96 -2.55
CA LEU A 482 7.76 23.08 -2.72
C LEU A 482 8.72 23.65 -3.77
N ASN A 483 10.00 23.75 -3.42
CA ASN A 483 11.04 24.18 -4.35
C ASN A 483 11.73 22.97 -5.01
N TYR A 484 11.59 22.86 -6.33
CA TYR A 484 12.18 21.78 -7.12
C TYR A 484 13.53 22.14 -7.77
N ALA A 485 13.92 23.42 -7.80
CA ALA A 485 15.00 23.91 -8.66
C ALA A 485 16.33 23.19 -8.41
N GLU A 486 16.73 23.04 -7.15
CA GLU A 486 17.96 22.33 -6.79
C GLU A 486 17.94 20.86 -7.22
N THR A 487 16.80 20.20 -7.01
CA THR A 487 16.62 18.78 -7.32
C THR A 487 16.62 18.54 -8.83
N LEU A 488 15.93 19.38 -9.60
CA LEU A 488 15.92 19.30 -11.06
C LEU A 488 17.31 19.53 -11.65
N ALA A 489 18.03 20.53 -11.13
CA ALA A 489 19.41 20.82 -11.55
C ALA A 489 20.36 19.66 -11.26
N LEU A 490 20.22 18.97 -10.11
CA LEU A 490 21.05 17.82 -9.74
C LEU A 490 20.95 16.68 -10.77
N TYR A 491 19.74 16.41 -11.25
CA TYR A 491 19.45 15.28 -12.13
C TYR A 491 19.37 15.63 -13.62
N GLY A 492 19.56 16.91 -13.99
CA GLY A 492 19.39 17.36 -15.37
C GLY A 492 17.95 17.17 -15.85
N LEU A 493 16.98 17.50 -14.99
CA LEU A 493 15.55 17.43 -15.28
C LEU A 493 14.97 18.82 -15.48
N GLU A 494 13.85 18.88 -16.19
CA GLU A 494 13.04 20.09 -16.36
C GLU A 494 11.56 19.76 -16.32
N PHE A 495 10.74 20.77 -15.99
CA PHE A 495 9.29 20.68 -16.14
C PHE A 495 8.88 21.08 -17.56
N CYS A 496 7.90 20.36 -18.10
CA CYS A 496 7.30 20.64 -19.40
C CYS A 496 5.82 20.22 -19.40
N SER A 497 5.14 20.45 -20.53
CA SER A 497 3.78 19.95 -20.72
C SER A 497 3.76 18.42 -20.80
N GLU A 498 2.62 17.79 -20.54
CA GLU A 498 2.52 16.32 -20.63
C GLU A 498 2.80 15.80 -22.05
N THR A 499 2.40 16.56 -23.07
CA THR A 499 2.67 16.21 -24.47
C THR A 499 4.18 16.18 -24.73
N ASP A 500 4.91 17.18 -24.24
CA ASP A 500 6.35 17.31 -24.46
C ASP A 500 7.15 16.28 -23.65
N ALA A 501 6.67 15.90 -22.47
CA ALA A 501 7.28 14.84 -21.67
C ALA A 501 7.23 13.46 -22.34
N ARG A 502 6.27 13.24 -23.26
CA ARG A 502 6.18 11.99 -24.03
C ARG A 502 7.20 11.93 -25.17
N GLN A 503 7.76 13.07 -25.58
CA GLN A 503 8.73 13.20 -26.66
C GLN A 503 10.15 13.47 -26.11
N PRO A 504 11.22 13.03 -26.80
CA PRO A 504 12.59 13.40 -26.43
C PRO A 504 12.79 14.92 -26.56
N ALA A 505 13.57 15.49 -25.64
CA ALA A 505 13.96 16.88 -25.71
C ALA A 505 14.81 17.12 -26.97
N LYS A 506 14.41 18.09 -27.80
CA LYS A 506 15.18 18.45 -29.00
C LYS A 506 16.31 19.40 -28.60
N PRO A 507 17.57 19.18 -29.02
CA PRO A 507 18.63 20.17 -28.84
C PRO A 507 18.27 21.42 -29.65
N ASN A 508 18.48 22.61 -29.07
CA ASN A 508 18.36 23.86 -29.83
C ASN A 508 19.42 23.87 -30.93
N SER A 509 19.00 23.72 -32.19
CA SER A 509 19.82 24.08 -33.34
C SER A 509 19.52 25.54 -33.72
N ASP A 510 20.56 26.36 -33.81
CA ASP A 510 20.51 27.66 -34.46
C ASP A 510 19.97 27.55 -35.91
N SER A 511 19.02 28.43 -36.23
CA SER A 511 18.58 28.90 -37.56
C SER A 511 18.22 27.89 -38.68
N THR A 512 16.93 27.74 -39.00
CA THR A 512 16.23 28.17 -40.26
C THR A 512 14.83 27.54 -40.31
N PRO A 513 13.79 28.23 -40.83
CA PRO A 513 12.44 27.65 -40.93
C PRO A 513 12.40 26.68 -42.12
N ASP A 514 12.48 25.38 -41.82
CA ASP A 514 12.38 24.35 -42.84
C ASP A 514 10.89 24.08 -43.15
N THR A 515 10.43 24.65 -44.25
CA THR A 515 9.12 24.39 -44.85
C THR A 515 9.17 23.04 -45.57
N SER A 516 8.69 21.97 -44.93
CA SER A 516 7.93 20.85 -45.52
C SER A 516 8.10 19.55 -44.72
N ALA A 517 7.16 19.29 -43.82
CA ALA A 517 6.76 17.94 -43.43
C ALA A 517 5.38 18.02 -42.74
N ASP A 518 4.49 17.14 -43.14
CA ASP A 518 3.08 17.03 -42.76
C ASP A 518 2.81 17.25 -41.25
N GLY A 519 2.34 18.46 -40.92
CA GLY A 519 0.97 18.66 -40.45
C GLY A 519 0.50 17.91 -39.19
N ASP A 520 1.31 17.85 -38.14
CA ASP A 520 0.79 17.80 -36.77
C ASP A 520 1.39 18.99 -36.04
N ASN A 521 0.73 20.14 -36.20
CA ASN A 521 1.16 21.40 -35.62
C ASN A 521 1.37 21.22 -34.11
N ALA A 522 2.57 21.55 -33.66
CA ALA A 522 2.79 22.08 -32.31
C ALA A 522 2.08 23.45 -32.24
N GLU A 523 0.75 23.41 -32.31
CA GLU A 523 -0.12 24.57 -32.33
C GLU A 523 -0.16 25.16 -30.92
N ASN A 524 0.06 26.47 -30.85
CA ASN A 524 -0.32 27.33 -29.74
C ASN A 524 -1.60 26.81 -29.08
N LYS A 525 -1.48 26.09 -27.96
CA LYS A 525 -2.65 25.67 -27.19
C LYS A 525 -3.30 26.92 -26.65
N THR A 526 -4.37 27.37 -27.32
CA THR A 526 -5.22 28.44 -26.83
C THR A 526 -5.56 28.15 -25.36
N PRO A 527 -5.38 29.11 -24.44
CA PRO A 527 -5.61 28.85 -23.03
C PRO A 527 -7.04 28.34 -22.81
N LYS A 528 -7.19 27.24 -22.06
CA LYS A 528 -8.50 26.61 -21.85
C LYS A 528 -9.35 27.51 -20.96
N ARG A 529 -10.58 27.80 -21.39
CA ARG A 529 -11.59 28.52 -20.61
C ARG A 529 -12.04 27.62 -19.47
N TRP A 530 -12.04 28.13 -18.25
CA TRP A 530 -12.24 27.35 -17.06
C TRP A 530 -13.40 27.90 -16.22
N LEU A 531 -14.35 27.01 -15.93
CA LEU A 531 -15.49 27.31 -15.08
C LEU A 531 -15.19 27.16 -13.58
N GLY A 532 -14.11 26.48 -13.19
CA GLY A 532 -13.78 26.30 -11.78
C GLY A 532 -14.43 25.10 -11.07
N PHE A 533 -15.05 24.17 -11.79
CA PHE A 533 -15.67 22.97 -11.23
C PHE A 533 -15.45 21.73 -12.11
N ASP A 534 -15.58 20.53 -11.53
CA ASP A 534 -15.58 19.24 -12.24
C ASP A 534 -16.98 18.61 -12.15
N GLY A 535 -17.34 17.76 -13.12
CA GLY A 535 -18.68 17.21 -13.26
C GLY A 535 -19.67 18.25 -13.79
N LEU A 536 -20.66 17.84 -14.58
CA LEU A 536 -21.63 18.77 -15.17
C LEU A 536 -23.03 18.63 -14.54
N SER A 537 -23.48 17.39 -14.37
CA SER A 537 -24.81 17.07 -13.84
C SER A 537 -24.77 15.70 -13.16
N PRO A 538 -24.49 15.63 -11.85
CA PRO A 538 -24.17 16.76 -10.98
C PRO A 538 -22.72 17.28 -11.14
N VAL A 539 -22.49 18.51 -10.71
CA VAL A 539 -21.18 19.04 -10.33
C VAL A 539 -20.64 18.17 -9.19
N SER A 540 -19.49 17.54 -9.43
CA SER A 540 -18.85 16.63 -8.48
C SER A 540 -17.81 17.31 -7.62
N ARG A 541 -17.29 18.47 -8.04
CA ARG A 541 -16.29 19.23 -7.30
C ARG A 541 -16.32 20.70 -7.68
N VAL A 542 -16.10 21.57 -6.70
CA VAL A 542 -15.82 22.99 -6.92
C VAL A 542 -14.39 23.29 -6.46
N HIS A 543 -13.57 23.85 -7.33
CA HIS A 543 -12.17 24.16 -7.02
C HIS A 543 -12.10 25.47 -6.22
N ALA A 544 -11.28 25.51 -5.17
CA ALA A 544 -11.05 26.74 -4.40
C ALA A 544 -10.47 27.88 -5.27
N ASN A 545 -10.81 29.13 -4.94
CA ASN A 545 -10.35 30.34 -5.63
C ASN A 545 -10.59 30.28 -7.16
N SER A 546 -11.77 29.82 -7.55
CA SER A 546 -12.15 29.64 -8.95
C SER A 546 -13.44 30.38 -9.30
N PRO A 547 -13.74 30.56 -10.60
CA PRO A 547 -14.98 31.19 -11.03
C PRO A 547 -16.25 30.56 -10.44
N ALA A 548 -16.29 29.22 -10.30
CA ALA A 548 -17.45 28.55 -9.73
C ALA A 548 -17.64 28.88 -8.25
N THR A 549 -16.54 29.02 -7.49
CA THR A 549 -16.61 29.44 -6.08
C THR A 549 -17.18 30.85 -5.98
N GLU A 550 -16.70 31.78 -6.81
CA GLU A 550 -17.16 33.17 -6.84
C GLU A 550 -18.64 33.29 -7.24
N ALA A 551 -19.08 32.49 -8.22
CA ALA A 551 -20.47 32.43 -8.66
C ALA A 551 -21.41 31.72 -7.65
N GLY A 552 -20.86 31.06 -6.63
CA GLY A 552 -21.60 30.27 -5.66
C GLY A 552 -22.24 29.02 -6.27
N ILE A 553 -21.51 28.35 -7.17
CA ILE A 553 -21.80 26.99 -7.64
C ILE A 553 -21.39 26.00 -6.56
N HIS A 554 -22.23 24.99 -6.33
CA HIS A 554 -22.02 23.97 -5.31
C HIS A 554 -21.92 22.59 -5.95
N THR A 555 -21.39 21.61 -5.23
CA THR A 555 -21.59 20.21 -5.60
C THR A 555 -23.07 19.85 -5.58
N ASP A 556 -23.43 18.84 -6.35
CA ASP A 556 -24.81 18.40 -6.59
C ASP A 556 -25.67 19.38 -7.40
N ASP A 557 -25.14 20.55 -7.80
CA ASP A 557 -25.78 21.37 -8.81
C ASP A 557 -25.75 20.65 -10.17
N GLU A 558 -26.83 20.76 -10.93
CA GLU A 558 -26.91 20.25 -12.30
C GLU A 558 -26.84 21.43 -13.26
N VAL A 559 -25.75 21.56 -14.01
CA VAL A 559 -25.61 22.62 -15.02
C VAL A 559 -26.39 22.21 -16.27
N LEU A 560 -27.49 22.92 -16.53
CA LEU A 560 -28.43 22.61 -17.60
C LEU A 560 -28.10 23.37 -18.88
N ALA A 561 -27.73 24.65 -18.77
CA ALA A 561 -27.50 25.53 -19.92
C ALA A 561 -26.45 26.61 -19.62
N ILE A 562 -25.82 27.11 -20.70
CA ILE A 562 -24.96 28.30 -20.71
C ILE A 562 -25.55 29.30 -21.70
N ASP A 563 -25.81 30.52 -21.25
CA ASP A 563 -26.47 31.60 -21.99
C ASP A 563 -27.79 31.17 -22.64
N GLY A 564 -28.60 30.43 -21.90
CA GLY A 564 -29.92 29.96 -22.34
C GLY A 564 -29.90 28.75 -23.27
N PHE A 565 -28.73 28.22 -23.60
CA PHE A 565 -28.62 27.02 -24.44
C PHE A 565 -28.15 25.80 -23.67
N ARG A 566 -28.86 24.69 -23.85
CA ARG A 566 -28.54 23.43 -23.18
C ARG A 566 -27.10 22.99 -23.43
N VAL A 567 -26.44 22.51 -22.37
CA VAL A 567 -25.11 21.89 -22.44
C VAL A 567 -25.14 20.46 -21.93
N THR A 568 -24.30 19.61 -22.51
CA THR A 568 -24.01 18.26 -22.02
C THR A 568 -22.50 18.13 -21.84
N LYS A 569 -22.03 17.00 -21.30
CA LYS A 569 -20.59 16.75 -21.13
C LYS A 569 -19.85 16.82 -22.47
N GLU A 570 -20.51 16.38 -23.53
CA GLU A 570 -19.99 16.33 -24.89
C GLU A 570 -19.96 17.72 -25.54
N THR A 571 -20.94 18.59 -25.25
CA THR A 571 -21.04 19.92 -25.89
C THR A 571 -20.46 21.06 -25.07
N LEU A 572 -20.05 20.81 -23.82
CA LEU A 572 -19.54 21.84 -22.92
C LEU A 572 -18.29 22.54 -23.47
N GLU A 573 -17.30 21.76 -23.91
CA GLU A 573 -16.02 22.34 -24.38
C GLU A 573 -16.23 23.19 -25.64
N GLU A 574 -17.03 22.72 -26.59
CA GLU A 574 -17.40 23.47 -27.80
C GLU A 574 -18.14 24.77 -27.46
N ARG A 575 -19.06 24.73 -26.48
CA ARG A 575 -19.77 25.93 -26.02
C ARG A 575 -18.80 26.93 -25.39
N LEU A 576 -17.87 26.49 -24.55
CA LEU A 576 -16.90 27.37 -23.88
C LEU A 576 -15.90 28.01 -24.86
N GLN A 577 -15.61 27.36 -25.99
CA GLN A 577 -14.75 27.93 -27.03
C GLN A 577 -15.35 29.16 -27.74
N GLN A 578 -16.65 29.40 -27.60
CA GLN A 578 -17.33 30.57 -28.17
C GLN A 578 -17.09 31.87 -27.37
N PHE A 579 -16.39 31.81 -26.24
CA PHE A 579 -16.15 32.92 -25.33
C PHE A 579 -14.67 33.16 -25.13
N ASP A 580 -14.31 34.37 -24.72
CA ASP A 580 -12.95 34.71 -24.30
C ASP A 580 -12.76 34.58 -22.79
N ILE A 581 -11.50 34.48 -22.38
CA ILE A 581 -11.16 34.53 -20.96
C ILE A 581 -11.51 35.91 -20.43
N GLY A 582 -12.23 35.95 -19.32
CA GLY A 582 -12.77 37.16 -18.73
C GLY A 582 -14.22 37.46 -19.12
N ASP A 583 -14.79 36.76 -20.11
CA ASP A 583 -16.21 36.88 -20.43
C ASP A 583 -17.09 36.36 -19.29
N SER A 584 -18.26 36.98 -19.12
CA SER A 584 -19.27 36.54 -18.17
C SER A 584 -20.33 35.74 -18.91
N VAL A 585 -20.61 34.54 -18.39
CA VAL A 585 -21.62 33.62 -18.93
C VAL A 585 -22.71 33.36 -17.90
N GLN A 586 -23.92 33.14 -18.37
CA GLN A 586 -25.07 32.81 -17.55
C GLN A 586 -25.28 31.29 -17.49
N LEU A 587 -25.04 30.70 -16.32
CA LEU A 587 -25.34 29.29 -16.05
C LEU A 587 -26.78 29.14 -15.56
N LEU A 588 -27.57 28.31 -16.25
CA LEU A 588 -28.83 27.80 -15.73
C LEU A 588 -28.56 26.48 -15.01
N ILE A 589 -28.86 26.42 -13.72
CA ILE A 589 -28.61 25.24 -12.89
C ILE A 589 -29.89 24.72 -12.24
N SER A 590 -29.98 23.42 -12.02
CA SER A 590 -30.94 22.80 -11.08
C SER A 590 -30.20 22.52 -9.77
N ARG A 591 -30.61 23.19 -8.70
CA ARG A 591 -30.11 22.95 -7.34
C ARG A 591 -31.23 22.32 -6.53
N ARG A 592 -31.13 21.01 -6.27
CA ARG A 592 -32.15 20.24 -5.54
C ARG A 592 -33.55 20.44 -6.14
N GLY A 593 -33.64 20.46 -7.47
CA GLY A 593 -34.87 20.68 -8.23
C GLY A 593 -35.32 22.14 -8.39
N LYS A 594 -34.66 23.11 -7.73
CA LYS A 594 -34.91 24.53 -7.97
C LYS A 594 -34.05 25.02 -9.13
N ILE A 595 -34.69 25.59 -10.15
CA ILE A 595 -33.98 26.25 -11.25
C ILE A 595 -33.47 27.61 -10.78
N ILE A 596 -32.17 27.83 -10.94
CA ILE A 596 -31.47 29.05 -10.55
C ILE A 596 -30.60 29.48 -11.72
N THR A 597 -30.48 30.79 -11.90
CA THR A 597 -29.55 31.38 -12.84
C THR A 597 -28.37 31.98 -12.09
N LYS A 598 -27.15 31.70 -12.55
CA LYS A 598 -25.89 32.18 -11.97
C LYS A 598 -25.04 32.83 -13.04
N GLU A 599 -24.51 34.01 -12.75
CA GLU A 599 -23.50 34.64 -13.59
C GLU A 599 -22.12 34.16 -13.14
N LEU A 600 -21.26 33.80 -14.09
CA LEU A 600 -19.92 33.31 -13.84
C LEU A 600 -18.94 33.91 -14.84
N LYS A 601 -17.82 34.43 -14.35
CA LYS A 601 -16.76 35.00 -15.19
C LYS A 601 -15.70 33.95 -15.53
N LEU A 602 -15.53 33.63 -16.81
CA LEU A 602 -14.57 32.63 -17.27
C LEU A 602 -13.13 33.04 -16.93
N ALA A 603 -12.34 32.10 -16.43
CA ALA A 603 -10.93 32.29 -16.16
C ALA A 603 -10.07 31.40 -17.09
N GLU A 604 -8.77 31.67 -17.13
CA GLU A 604 -7.80 30.75 -17.71
C GLU A 604 -7.66 29.53 -16.78
N GLN A 605 -7.65 28.32 -17.37
CA GLN A 605 -7.34 27.11 -16.62
C GLN A 605 -5.90 27.16 -16.10
N PRO A 606 -5.65 26.89 -14.80
CA PRO A 606 -4.30 26.86 -14.27
C PRO A 606 -3.38 25.91 -15.05
N LYS A 607 -2.17 26.39 -15.37
CA LYS A 607 -1.17 25.63 -16.14
C LYS A 607 -0.84 24.30 -15.45
N GLN A 608 -0.64 23.26 -16.27
CA GLN A 608 -0.41 21.89 -15.82
C GLN A 608 1.02 21.40 -16.11
N ASP A 609 1.98 22.32 -16.22
CA ASP A 609 3.36 22.05 -16.63
C ASP A 609 4.18 21.46 -15.48
N TRP A 610 3.75 20.31 -14.98
CA TRP A 610 4.36 19.55 -13.88
C TRP A 610 4.85 18.18 -14.34
N SER A 611 5.23 18.08 -15.62
CA SER A 611 5.74 16.83 -16.20
C SER A 611 7.25 16.88 -16.30
N LEU A 612 7.92 15.95 -15.64
CA LEU A 612 9.36 15.79 -15.65
C LEU A 612 9.84 15.19 -16.96
N ARG A 613 10.89 15.78 -17.51
CA ARG A 613 11.67 15.24 -18.64
C ARG A 613 13.15 15.45 -18.35
N VAL A 614 13.99 14.59 -18.93
CA VAL A 614 15.44 14.87 -19.00
C VAL A 614 15.67 16.04 -19.95
N MET A 615 16.53 16.97 -19.58
CA MET A 615 16.92 18.09 -20.42
C MET A 615 17.51 17.59 -21.76
N ALA A 616 17.49 18.43 -22.80
CA ALA A 616 18.08 18.07 -24.10
C ALA A 616 19.59 17.80 -24.03
N THR A 617 20.29 18.55 -23.16
CA THR A 617 21.74 18.49 -23.03
C THR A 617 22.14 18.39 -21.54
N PRO A 618 21.91 17.23 -20.89
CA PRO A 618 22.34 17.02 -19.52
C PRO A 618 23.86 16.78 -19.47
N SER A 619 24.54 17.39 -18.52
CA SER A 619 25.96 17.13 -18.26
C SER A 619 26.22 15.68 -17.84
N ASP A 620 27.43 15.19 -18.04
CA ASP A 620 27.83 13.82 -17.63
C ASP A 620 27.61 13.57 -16.14
N GLN A 621 27.80 14.60 -15.31
CA GLN A 621 27.54 14.54 -13.88
C GLN A 621 26.05 14.34 -13.58
N GLN A 622 25.17 15.09 -14.24
CA GLN A 622 23.71 14.95 -14.09
C GLN A 622 23.23 13.55 -14.52
N GLN A 623 23.74 13.05 -15.65
CA GLN A 623 23.44 11.70 -16.12
C GLN A 623 23.90 10.63 -15.12
N THR A 624 25.09 10.81 -14.53
CA THR A 624 25.61 9.93 -13.49
C THR A 624 24.74 9.94 -12.25
N HIS A 625 24.32 11.12 -11.76
CA HIS A 625 23.43 11.22 -10.60
C HIS A 625 22.08 10.55 -10.85
N LEU A 626 21.49 10.76 -12.03
CA LEU A 626 20.22 10.15 -12.41
C LEU A 626 20.32 8.62 -12.51
N LYS A 627 21.42 8.12 -13.07
CA LYS A 627 21.73 6.68 -13.13
C LYS A 627 21.93 6.09 -11.73
N ASN A 628 22.65 6.76 -10.84
CA ASN A 628 22.89 6.27 -9.48
C ASN A 628 21.63 6.31 -8.61
N TRP A 629 20.70 7.22 -8.90
CA TRP A 629 19.41 7.28 -8.22
C TRP A 629 18.50 6.11 -8.59
N LEU A 630 18.34 5.83 -9.90
CA LEU A 630 17.36 4.88 -10.43
C LEU A 630 17.92 3.51 -10.81
N GLY A 631 19.24 3.37 -10.86
CA GLY A 631 19.96 2.13 -11.15
C GLY A 631 19.98 1.17 -9.95
N PRO A 632 20.29 -0.12 -10.20
CA PRO A 632 20.36 -1.12 -9.14
C PRO A 632 21.36 -0.70 -8.04
N VAL A 633 21.10 -1.12 -6.81
CA VAL A 633 22.06 -0.95 -5.71
C VAL A 633 23.32 -1.73 -6.09
N ALA A 634 24.47 -1.06 -6.12
CA ALA A 634 25.75 -1.73 -6.34
C ALA A 634 26.01 -2.66 -5.14
N ASN A 635 26.23 -3.95 -5.42
CA ASN A 635 26.62 -4.92 -4.41
C ASN A 635 28.03 -4.67 -3.88
#